data_AF-A0AAD9FIA8-F1
#
_entry.id   AF-A0AAD9FIA8-F1
#
_cell.length_a   1.000
_cell.length_b   1.000
_cell.length_c   1.000
_cell.angle_alpha   90.00
_cell.angle_beta   90.00
_cell.angle_gamma   90.00
#
_symmetry.space_group_name_H-M   'P 1'
#
loop_
_entity.id
_entity.type
_entity.pdbx_description
1 polymer ?
#
loop_
_entity_poly.entity_id
_entity_poly.type
_entity_poly.pdbx_seq_one_letter_code
_entity_poly.pdbx_strand_id
1 'polypeptide(L)' 'MATGFWFQKHFHNVLLISGICSEHYSSHSFRIGAASTAARLGISDQTIQVLGRWSSQAYHTYIRNNLNDLRQAHAQLSSI' A
#
# COMPACT_ATOMS: atom_id res chain seq x y z
N MET A 1 -16.11 -10.06 17.10
CA MET A 1 -15.40 -9.83 15.83
C MET A 1 -15.81 -8.48 15.29
N ALA A 2 -14.89 -7.55 15.05
CA ALA A 2 -15.22 -6.30 14.37
C ALA A 2 -15.51 -6.58 12.89
N THR A 3 -16.67 -6.14 12.39
CA THR A 3 -17.06 -6.35 11.00
C THR A 3 -16.34 -5.38 10.07
N GLY A 4 -16.29 -5.66 8.76
CA GLY A 4 -15.76 -4.71 7.78
C GLY A 4 -16.45 -3.34 7.82
N PHE A 5 -17.73 -3.32 8.16
CA PHE A 5 -18.50 -2.10 8.40
C PHE A 5 -17.95 -1.28 9.57
N TRP A 6 -17.63 -1.92 10.70
CA TRP A 6 -17.02 -1.23 11.84
C TRP A 6 -15.69 -0.59 11.45
N PHE A 7 -14.83 -1.34 10.74
CA PHE A 7 -13.52 -0.83 10.31
C PHE A 7 -13.69 0.36 9.37
N GLN A 8 -14.56 0.27 8.35
CA GLN A 8 -14.80 1.37 7.42
C GLN A 8 -15.30 2.63 8.14
N LYS A 9 -16.26 2.48 9.07
CA LYS A 9 -16.78 3.59 9.87
C LYS A 9 -15.69 4.22 10.74
N HIS A 10 -14.89 3.39 11.42
CA HIS A 10 -13.80 3.86 12.26
C HIS A 10 -12.72 4.57 11.43
N PHE A 11 -12.34 3.99 10.29
CA PHE A 11 -11.39 4.56 9.36
C PHE A 11 -11.84 5.94 8.86
N HIS A 12 -13.10 6.07 8.45
CA HIS A 12 -13.69 7.37 8.08
C HIS A 12 -13.62 8.39 9.22
N ASN A 13 -13.96 8.00 10.45
CA ASN A 13 -13.83 8.89 11.61
C ASN A 13 -12.40 9.38 11.82
N VAL A 14 -11.40 8.49 11.71
CA VAL A 14 -9.98 8.85 11.86
C VAL A 14 -9.55 9.83 10.76
N LEU A 15 -9.97 9.62 9.51
CA LEU A 15 -9.68 10.53 8.41
C LEU A 15 -10.26 11.93 8.66
N LEU A 16 -11.53 12.00 9.09
CA LEU A 16 -12.20 13.27 9.40
C LEU A 16 -11.49 14.03 10.52
N ILE A 17 -11.10 13.34 11.60
CA ILE A 17 -10.36 13.95 12.72
C ILE A 17 -8.96 14.41 12.27
N SER A 18 -8.39 13.78 11.26
CA SER A 18 -7.10 14.15 10.67
C SER A 18 -7.19 15.27 9.62
N GLY A 19 -8.38 15.84 9.39
CA GLY A 19 -8.60 16.88 8.35
C GLY A 19 -8.58 16.34 6.92
N ILE A 20 -8.72 15.03 6.73
CA ILE A 20 -8.72 14.37 5.42
C ILE A 20 -10.16 14.07 5.03
N CYS A 21 -10.56 14.47 3.80
CA CYS A 21 -11.88 14.16 3.27
C CYS A 21 -12.06 12.64 3.12
N SER A 22 -12.89 12.03 3.97
CA SER A 22 -13.07 10.57 4.04
C SER A 22 -13.81 9.99 2.83
N GLU A 23 -14.59 10.80 2.11
CA GLU A 23 -15.42 10.37 0.97
C GLU A 23 -14.59 9.79 -0.19
N HIS A 24 -13.33 10.23 -0.32
CA HIS A 24 -12.42 9.75 -1.36
C HIS A 24 -11.71 8.44 -1.01
N TYR A 25 -11.89 7.91 0.21
CA TYR A 25 -11.13 6.78 0.71
C TYR A 25 -12.03 5.64 1.19
N SER A 26 -11.67 4.44 0.76
CA SER A 26 -12.30 3.19 1.20
C SER A 26 -11.30 2.33 1.98
N SER A 27 -11.79 1.27 2.60
CA SER A 27 -10.94 0.20 3.15
C SER A 27 -9.98 -0.38 2.10
N HIS A 28 -10.40 -0.37 0.82
CA HIS A 28 -9.53 -0.76 -0.28
C HIS A 28 -8.37 0.24 -0.47
N SER A 29 -8.67 1.55 -0.45
CA SER A 29 -7.65 2.61 -0.50
C SER A 29 -6.64 2.48 0.65
N PHE A 30 -7.11 2.15 1.86
CA PHE A 30 -6.24 1.88 3.01
C PHE A 30 -5.29 0.71 2.76
N ARG A 31 -5.78 -0.41 2.22
CA ARG A 31 -4.95 -1.58 1.88
C ARG A 31 -3.92 -1.27 0.81
N ILE A 32 -4.29 -0.49 -0.22
CA ILE A 32 -3.35 -0.01 -1.24
C ILE A 32 -2.23 0.80 -0.57
N GLY A 33 -2.58 1.80 0.24
CA GLY A 33 -1.59 2.66 0.91
C GLY A 33 -0.66 1.88 1.84
N ALA A 34 -1.17 0.87 2.55
CA ALA A 34 -0.37 -0.01 3.38
C ALA A 34 0.63 -0.83 2.55
N ALA A 35 0.18 -1.44 1.44
CA ALA A 35 1.05 -2.20 0.53
C ALA A 35 2.15 -1.33 -0.05
N SER A 36 1.79 -0.17 -0.61
CA SER A 36 2.74 0.77 -1.23
C SER A 36 3.75 1.30 -0.21
N THR A 37 3.34 1.52 1.05
CA THR A 37 4.24 1.98 2.11
C THR A 37 5.19 0.87 2.56
N ALA A 38 4.71 -0.36 2.73
CA ALA A 38 5.56 -1.49 3.07
C ALA A 38 6.63 -1.73 1.99
N ALA A 39 6.23 -1.69 0.70
CA ALA A 39 7.16 -1.83 -0.42
C ALA A 39 8.22 -0.71 -0.43
N ARG A 40 7.81 0.55 -0.20
CA ARG A 40 8.74 1.69 -0.09
C ARG A 40 9.74 1.55 1.06
N LEU A 41 9.37 0.86 2.14
CA LEU A 41 10.25 0.56 3.26
C LEU A 41 11.15 -0.66 3.01
N GLY A 42 11.11 -1.26 1.82
CA GLY A 42 11.93 -2.43 1.48
C GLY A 42 11.45 -3.73 2.11
N ILE A 43 10.20 -3.79 2.61
CA ILE A 43 9.61 -5.04 3.09
C ILE A 43 9.42 -5.97 1.89
N SER A 44 9.78 -7.25 2.04
CA SER A 44 9.68 -8.22 0.95
C SER A 44 8.24 -8.44 0.49
N ASP A 45 8.08 -8.71 -0.81
CA ASP A 45 6.79 -9.00 -1.43
C ASP A 45 6.06 -10.17 -0.73
N GLN A 46 6.78 -11.22 -0.33
CA GLN A 46 6.21 -12.34 0.41
C GLN A 46 5.60 -11.90 1.75
N THR A 47 6.30 -11.03 2.49
CA THR A 47 5.79 -10.49 3.75
C THR A 47 4.60 -9.56 3.52
N ILE A 48 4.65 -8.70 2.51
CA ILE A 48 3.52 -7.82 2.14
C ILE A 48 2.29 -8.66 1.78
N GLN A 49 2.48 -9.72 1.00
CA GLN A 49 1.41 -10.63 0.59
C GLN A 49 0.71 -11.26 1.79
N VAL A 50 1.48 -11.75 2.77
CA VAL A 50 0.97 -12.34 4.01
C VAL A 50 0.26 -11.29 4.87
N LEU A 51 0.88 -10.11 5.08
CA LEU A 51 0.31 -9.02 5.87
C LEU A 51 -1.04 -8.55 5.33
N GLY A 52 -1.14 -8.41 4.01
CA GLY A 52 -2.38 -8.01 3.36
C GLY A 52 -3.34 -9.15 3.08
N ARG A 53 -3.03 -10.39 3.45
CA ARG A 53 -3.88 -11.58 3.21
C ARG A 53 -4.28 -11.73 1.73
N TRP A 54 -3.35 -11.46 0.82
CA TRP A 54 -3.58 -11.64 -0.61
C TRP A 54 -3.30 -13.08 -1.03
N SER A 55 -4.28 -13.71 -1.68
CA SER A 55 -4.13 -15.05 -2.24
C SER A 55 -3.37 -15.07 -3.58
N SER A 56 -3.16 -13.91 -4.21
CA SER A 56 -2.50 -13.77 -5.50
C SER A 56 -1.61 -12.53 -5.54
N GLN A 57 -0.77 -12.44 -6.59
CA GLN A 57 0.11 -11.30 -6.84
C GLN A 57 -0.61 -10.07 -7.42
N ALA A 58 -1.95 -10.04 -7.45
CA ALA A 58 -2.70 -8.89 -7.97
C ALA A 58 -2.37 -7.57 -7.26
N TYR A 59 -1.92 -7.63 -6.00
CA TYR A 59 -1.55 -6.44 -5.22
C TYR A 59 -0.31 -5.72 -5.76
N HIS A 60 0.54 -6.37 -6.56
CA HIS A 60 1.68 -5.73 -7.20
C HIS A 60 1.26 -4.52 -8.06
N THR A 61 0.07 -4.57 -8.65
CA THR A 61 -0.47 -3.45 -9.45
C THR A 61 -0.72 -2.18 -8.62
N TYR A 62 -0.80 -2.31 -7.30
CA TYR A 62 -0.94 -1.19 -6.37
C TYR A 62 0.41 -0.60 -5.93
N ILE A 63 1.50 -1.36 -6.06
CA ILE A 63 2.84 -0.91 -5.72
C ILE A 63 3.43 -0.25 -6.96
N ARG A 64 3.49 1.09 -6.95
CA ARG A 64 4.10 1.86 -8.03
C ARG A 64 5.60 1.94 -7.81
N ASN A 65 6.37 1.46 -8.78
CA ASN A 65 7.82 1.64 -8.79
C ASN A 65 8.16 3.11 -8.97
N ASN A 66 9.06 3.64 -8.14
CA ASN A 66 9.57 4.98 -8.32
C ASN A 66 10.50 5.00 -9.55
N LEU A 67 10.29 5.95 -10.45
CA LEU A 67 11.15 6.12 -11.64
C LEU A 67 12.62 6.35 -11.27
N ASN A 68 12.89 6.90 -10.09
CA ASN A 68 14.26 7.09 -9.61
C ASN A 68 14.93 5.76 -9.26
N ASP A 69 14.20 4.82 -8.65
CA ASP A 69 14.72 3.49 -8.32
C ASP A 69 15.06 2.73 -9.61
N LEU A 70 14.21 2.86 -10.65
CA LEU A 70 14.47 2.30 -11.97
C LEU A 70 15.72 2.90 -12.63
N ARG A 71 15.90 4.23 -12.53
CA ARG A 71 17.10 4.91 -13.04
C ARG A 71 18.36 4.48 -12.30
N GLN A 72 18.29 4.36 -10.98
CA GLN A 72 19.42 3.89 -10.17
C GLN A 72 19.81 2.45 -10.53
N ALA A 73 18.84 1.56 -10.63
CA ALA A 73 19.08 0.18 -11.08
C ALA A 73 19.72 0.14 -12.46
N HIS A 74 19.24 0.96 -13.41
CA HIS A 74 19.83 1.07 -14.74
C HIS A 74 21.28 1.55 -14.69
N ALA A 75 21.57 2.62 -13.93
CA ALA A 75 22.92 3.15 -13.77
C ALA A 75 23.89 2.12 -13.18
N GLN A 76 23.44 1.37 -12.16
CA GLN A 76 24.21 0.29 -11.56
C GLN A 76 24.54 -0.80 -12.58
N LEU A 77 23.55 -1.26 -13.36
CA LEU A 77 23.76 -2.29 -14.38
C LEU A 77 24.68 -1.84 -15.51
N SER A 78 24.62 -0.57 -15.93
CA SER A 78 25.50 -0.02 -16.96
C SER A 78 26.94 0.23 -16.50
N SER A 79 27.19 0.19 -15.19
CA SER A 79 28.51 0.41 -14.58
C SER A 79 29.31 -0.87 -14.35
N ILE A 80 28.74 -2.03 -14.71
CA ILE A 80 29.36 -3.37 -14.66
C ILE A 80 29.95 -3.67 -16.04
#